data_AF-A0A1I7U555-F1
#
_entry.id   AF-A0A1I7U555-F1
#
_cell.length_a   1.000
_cell.length_b   1.000
_cell.length_c   1.000
_cell.angle_alpha   90.00
_cell.angle_beta   90.00
_cell.angle_gamma   90.00
#
_symmetry.space_group_name_H-M   'P 1'
#
loop_
_entity.id
_entity.type
_entity.pdbx_description
1 polymer ?
#
loop_
_entity_poly.entity_id
_entity_poly.type
_entity_poly.pdbx_seq_one_letter_code
_entity_poly.pdbx_strand_id
1 'polypeptide(L)'
;MVKTARKNTKELRNQREKIRQQNNKTAFEVLQNKIPGLTQRQRKNLPKIKCLHLAINYVKYLEKVLREPENPRWLKEYMVNTQRIILAKNSNKVECSPFNMEEIQPKAKSQQRRSSRNHGNKKYCTST
;
A
#
# COMPACT_ATOMS: atom_id res chain seq x y z
N MET A 1 45.22 4.14 24.80
CA MET A 1 44.10 3.18 24.66
C MET A 1 42.70 3.75 24.93
N VAL A 2 42.52 4.92 25.56
CA VAL A 2 41.18 5.49 25.86
C VAL A 2 40.39 5.98 24.63
N LYS A 3 41.08 6.40 23.56
CA LYS A 3 40.45 6.95 22.35
C LYS A 3 39.67 5.91 21.54
N THR A 4 40.07 4.64 21.55
CA THR A 4 39.39 3.54 20.83
C THR A 4 38.11 3.10 21.53
N ALA A 5 38.11 3.02 22.87
CA ALA A 5 36.89 2.69 23.64
C ALA A 5 35.76 3.73 23.43
N ARG A 6 36.09 5.03 23.36
CA ARG A 6 35.11 6.11 23.06
C ARG A 6 34.60 6.08 21.61
N LYS A 7 35.40 5.59 20.65
CA LYS A 7 34.95 5.40 19.26
C LYS A 7 33.95 4.25 19.17
N ASN A 8 34.22 3.14 19.87
CA ASN A 8 33.32 1.99 19.91
C ASN A 8 31.95 2.33 20.52
N THR A 9 31.89 3.16 21.56
CA THR A 9 30.61 3.59 22.15
C THR A 9 29.83 4.55 21.25
N LYS A 10 30.52 5.46 20.54
CA LYS A 10 29.91 6.35 19.54
C LYS A 10 29.34 5.57 18.36
N GLU A 11 30.09 4.61 17.85
CA GLU A 11 29.65 3.74 16.75
C GLU A 11 28.43 2.92 17.14
N LEU A 12 28.43 2.32 18.33
CA LEU A 12 27.29 1.58 18.85
C LEU A 12 26.03 2.47 18.98
N ARG A 13 26.19 3.71 19.47
CA ARG A 13 25.08 4.68 19.53
C ARG A 13 24.54 5.01 18.14
N ASN A 14 25.41 5.22 17.16
CA ASN A 14 25.01 5.51 15.78
C ASN A 14 24.29 4.30 15.15
N GLN A 15 24.75 3.08 15.41
CA GLN A 15 24.08 1.85 14.95
C GLN A 15 22.69 1.73 15.57
N ARG A 16 22.54 1.99 16.88
CA ARG A 16 21.23 2.02 17.55
C ARG A 16 20.29 3.04 16.93
N GLU A 17 20.77 4.25 16.65
CA GLU A 17 19.95 5.28 16.00
C GLU A 17 19.57 4.89 14.56
N LYS A 18 20.48 4.26 13.81
CA LYS A 18 20.19 3.74 12.47
C LYS A 18 19.07 2.70 12.51
N ILE A 19 19.11 1.76 13.46
CA ILE A 19 18.05 0.76 13.66
C ILE A 19 16.73 1.46 14.03
N ARG A 20 16.76 2.42 14.96
CA ARG A 20 15.58 3.19 15.37
C ARG A 20 14.92 3.91 14.18
N GLN A 21 15.72 4.53 13.33
CA GLN A 21 15.23 5.23 12.12
C GLN A 21 14.71 4.26 11.06
N GLN A 22 15.35 3.09 10.91
CA GLN A 22 14.86 2.04 10.01
C GLN A 22 13.49 1.53 10.47
N ASN A 23 13.30 1.29 11.77
CA ASN A 23 12.01 0.90 12.33
C ASN A 23 10.95 1.99 12.09
N ASN A 24 11.32 3.27 12.28
CA ASN A 24 10.44 4.39 11.98
C ASN A 24 10.03 4.42 10.50
N LYS A 25 10.98 4.20 9.58
CA LYS A 25 10.70 4.14 8.14
C LYS A 25 9.75 2.99 7.81
N THR A 26 9.99 1.79 8.33
CA THR A 26 9.11 0.64 8.12
C THR A 26 7.70 0.90 8.67
N ALA A 27 7.57 1.54 9.83
CA ALA A 27 6.25 1.92 10.35
C ALA A 27 5.49 2.90 9.42
N PHE A 28 6.18 3.87 8.81
CA PHE A 28 5.58 4.73 7.80
C PHE A 28 5.14 3.97 6.55
N GLU A 29 5.92 2.99 6.09
CA GLU A 29 5.54 2.14 4.95
C GLU A 29 4.27 1.34 5.26
N VAL A 30 4.17 0.75 6.45
CA VAL A 30 2.94 0.08 6.90
C VAL A 30 1.75 1.04 6.95
N LEU A 31 1.94 2.25 7.50
CA LEU A 31 0.88 3.25 7.57
C LEU A 31 0.38 3.65 6.16
N GLN A 32 1.29 3.91 5.22
CA GLN A 32 0.95 4.25 3.84
C GLN A 32 0.14 3.15 3.16
N ASN A 33 0.45 1.88 3.45
CA ASN A 33 -0.27 0.75 2.87
C ASN A 33 -1.71 0.65 3.34
N LYS A 34 -2.04 1.22 4.51
CA LYS A 34 -3.40 1.26 5.05
C LYS A 34 -4.23 2.43 4.53
N ILE A 35 -3.62 3.43 3.90
CA ILE A 35 -4.32 4.58 3.33
C ILE A 35 -4.83 4.22 1.92
N PRO A 36 -6.14 4.26 1.67
CA PRO A 36 -6.70 3.94 0.36
C PRO A 36 -6.41 5.05 -0.67
N GLY A 37 -6.52 4.71 -1.96
CA GLY A 37 -6.41 5.67 -3.07
C GLY A 37 -4.99 6.13 -3.41
N LEU A 38 -3.96 5.68 -2.68
CA LEU A 38 -2.57 5.97 -3.00
C LEU A 38 -1.99 4.93 -3.97
N THR A 39 -1.57 5.38 -5.15
CA THR A 39 -0.78 4.56 -6.09
C THR A 39 0.62 4.29 -5.55
N GLN A 40 1.28 3.23 -6.05
CA GLN A 40 2.64 2.88 -5.63
C GLN A 40 3.65 4.00 -5.85
N ARG A 41 3.51 4.78 -6.94
CA ARG A 41 4.37 5.93 -7.23
C ARG A 41 4.17 7.06 -6.22
N GLN A 42 2.92 7.32 -5.82
CA GLN A 42 2.61 8.34 -4.83
C GLN A 42 3.12 7.96 -3.43
N ARG A 43 3.00 6.68 -3.04
CA ARG A 43 3.53 6.16 -1.76
C ARG A 43 5.04 6.42 -1.62
N LYS A 44 5.82 6.06 -2.65
CA LYS A 44 7.28 6.27 -2.66
C LYS A 44 7.70 7.72 -2.44
N ASN A 45 6.92 8.68 -2.94
CA ASN A 45 7.23 10.10 -2.87
C ASN A 45 6.41 10.86 -1.82
N LEU A 46 5.69 10.16 -0.95
CA LEU A 46 4.78 10.80 0.00
C LEU A 46 5.58 11.41 1.18
N PRO A 47 5.50 12.73 1.42
CA PRO A 47 6.12 13.34 2.59
C PRO A 47 5.50 12.79 3.88
N LYS A 48 6.34 12.56 4.91
CA LYS A 48 5.90 12.03 6.22
C LYS A 48 4.72 12.82 6.80
N ILE A 49 4.79 14.14 6.76
CA ILE A 49 3.72 15.02 7.26
C ILE A 49 2.39 14.82 6.52
N LYS A 50 2.43 14.68 5.19
CA LYS A 50 1.23 14.42 4.38
C LYS A 50 0.66 13.03 4.68
N CYS A 51 1.52 12.04 4.88
CA CYS A 51 1.10 10.69 5.30
C CYS A 51 0.32 10.72 6.62
N LEU A 52 0.80 11.47 7.61
CA LEU A 52 0.10 11.63 8.89
C LEU A 52 -1.25 12.34 8.74
N HIS A 53 -1.32 13.43 7.97
CA HIS A 53 -2.60 14.11 7.71
C HIS A 53 -3.61 13.21 7.00
N LEU A 54 -3.17 12.46 5.99
CA LEU A 54 -4.02 11.50 5.28
C LEU A 54 -4.52 10.39 6.21
N ALA A 55 -3.65 9.87 7.07
CA ALA A 55 -4.05 8.86 8.06
C ALA A 55 -5.11 9.40 9.04
N ILE A 56 -4.91 10.59 9.59
CA ILE A 56 -5.87 11.23 10.50
C ILE A 56 -7.22 11.43 9.81
N ASN A 57 -7.21 11.97 8.58
CA ASN A 57 -8.43 12.19 7.82
C ASN A 57 -9.16 10.89 7.49
N TYR A 58 -8.41 9.82 7.20
CA TYR A 58 -8.98 8.52 6.94
C TYR A 58 -9.61 7.89 8.19
N VAL A 59 -8.96 8.01 9.35
CA VAL A 59 -9.55 7.60 10.64
C VAL A 59 -10.86 8.35 10.89
N LYS A 60 -10.87 9.68 10.76
CA LYS A 60 -12.09 10.49 10.92
C LYS A 60 -13.21 10.10 9.96
N TYR A 61 -12.85 9.78 8.71
CA TYR A 61 -13.80 9.28 7.73
C TYR A 61 -14.41 7.95 8.17
N LEU A 62 -13.58 6.99 8.60
CA LEU A 62 -14.05 5.69 9.09
C LEU A 62 -14.93 5.85 10.34
N GLU A 63 -14.58 6.73 11.27
CA GLU A 63 -15.40 7.05 12.45
C GLU A 63 -16.78 7.56 12.06
N LYS A 64 -16.87 8.43 11.04
CA LYS A 64 -18.16 8.93 10.53
C LYS A 64 -18.98 7.80 9.91
N VAL A 65 -18.37 6.99 9.05
CA VAL A 65 -19.03 5.86 8.39
C VAL A 65 -19.55 4.83 9.39
N LEU A 66 -18.82 4.60 10.48
CA LEU A 66 -19.23 3.68 11.54
C LEU A 66 -20.34 4.26 12.43
N ARG A 67 -20.38 5.59 12.62
CA ARG A 67 -21.42 6.26 13.42
C ARG A 67 -22.75 6.37 12.69
N GLU A 68 -22.71 6.66 11.40
CA GLU A 68 -23.88 6.84 10.53
C GLU A 68 -23.79 5.82 9.38
N PRO A 69 -24.04 4.52 9.65
CA PRO A 69 -24.06 3.54 8.58
C PRO A 69 -25.29 3.81 7.69
N GLU A 70 -25.08 4.50 6.57
CA GLU A 70 -26.05 4.68 5.47
C GLU A 70 -26.69 3.35 5.02
N ASN A 71 -26.07 2.21 5.34
CA ASN A 71 -26.66 0.90 5.15
C ASN A 71 -26.20 -0.10 6.24
N PRO A 72 -26.95 -0.31 7.33
CA PRO A 72 -26.55 -1.16 8.45
C PRO A 72 -26.51 -2.67 8.11
N ARG A 73 -26.87 -3.06 6.88
CA ARG A 73 -27.02 -4.46 6.47
C ARG A 73 -25.67 -5.19 6.42
N TRP A 74 -24.65 -4.59 5.81
CA TRP A 74 -23.32 -5.19 5.71
C TRP A 74 -22.59 -5.21 7.07
N LEU A 75 -22.84 -4.22 7.93
CA LEU A 75 -22.24 -4.17 9.27
C LEU A 75 -22.76 -5.29 10.16
N LYS A 76 -24.07 -5.57 10.11
CA LYS A 76 -24.68 -6.72 10.81
C LYS A 76 -24.11 -8.05 10.32
N GLU A 77 -24.01 -8.23 9.01
CA GLU A 77 -23.44 -9.43 8.40
C GLU A 77 -21.95 -9.60 8.76
N TYR A 78 -21.18 -8.52 8.74
CA TYR A 78 -19.77 -8.52 9.15
C TYR A 78 -19.59 -8.87 10.62
N MET A 79 -20.40 -8.30 11.53
CA MET A 79 -20.33 -8.62 12.96
C MET A 79 -20.69 -10.08 13.25
N VAL A 80 -21.73 -10.63 12.60
CA VAL A 80 -22.12 -12.04 12.73
C VAL A 80 -21.02 -12.96 12.21
N ASN A 81 -20.44 -12.66 11.04
CA ASN A 81 -19.34 -13.45 10.48
C ASN A 81 -18.08 -13.38 11.33
N THR A 82 -17.76 -12.21 11.91
CA THR A 82 -16.62 -12.05 12.82
C THR A 82 -16.82 -12.85 14.10
N GLN A 83 -18.03 -12.83 14.69
CA GLN A 83 -18.37 -13.66 15.84
C GLN A 83 -18.25 -15.15 15.52
N ARG A 84 -18.73 -15.60 14.34
CA ARG A 84 -18.56 -16.98 13.89
C ARG A 84 -17.09 -17.39 13.75
N ILE A 85 -16.24 -16.53 13.20
CA ILE A 85 -14.80 -16.80 13.08
C ILE A 85 -14.12 -16.88 14.46
N ILE A 86 -14.47 -15.98 15.39
CA ILE A 86 -13.94 -15.99 16.76
C ILE A 86 -14.38 -17.25 17.50
N LEU A 87 -15.65 -17.63 17.38
CA LEU A 87 -16.19 -18.87 17.96
C LEU A 87 -15.54 -20.11 17.34
N ALA A 88 -15.34 -20.15 16.02
CA ALA A 88 -14.69 -21.26 15.32
C ALA A 88 -13.21 -21.43 15.71
N LYS A 89 -12.48 -20.33 15.97
CA LYS A 89 -11.10 -20.36 16.43
C LYS A 89 -10.94 -20.92 17.84
N ASN A 90 -11.97 -20.80 18.68
CA ASN A 90 -11.94 -21.31 20.06
C ASN A 90 -12.28 -22.82 20.14
N SER A 91 -12.82 -23.42 19.08
CA SER A 91 -13.25 -24.83 19.08
C SER A 91 -12.22 -25.83 18.52
N ASN A 92 -11.10 -25.36 17.96
CA ASN A 92 -10.00 -26.13 17.35
C ASN A 92 -10.38 -27.14 16.23
N LYS A 93 -9.62 -27.06 15.11
CA LYS A 93 -9.64 -27.88 13.87
C LYS A 93 -10.60 -27.46 12.74
N VAL A 94 -10.27 -26.40 11.99
CA VAL A 94 -10.53 -26.37 10.54
C VAL A 94 -9.48 -25.47 9.87
N GLU A 95 -8.69 -26.02 8.94
CA GLU A 95 -7.96 -25.20 7.96
C GLU A 95 -9.00 -24.48 7.09
N CYS A 96 -9.27 -23.21 7.39
CA CYS A 96 -10.07 -22.40 6.48
C CYS A 96 -9.18 -22.01 5.29
N SER A 97 -9.46 -22.65 4.15
CA SER A 97 -8.94 -22.27 2.82
C SER A 97 -9.06 -20.75 2.62
N PRO A 98 -8.03 -20.10 2.04
CA PRO A 98 -8.12 -18.69 1.68
C PRO A 98 -9.36 -18.42 0.83
N PHE A 99 -10.11 -17.40 1.22
CA PHE A 99 -11.22 -16.86 0.46
C PHE A 99 -10.68 -16.36 -0.89
N ASN A 100 -11.00 -17.04 -1.99
CA ASN A 100 -10.67 -16.59 -3.34
C ASN A 100 -11.46 -15.32 -3.65
N MET A 101 -10.79 -14.17 -3.54
CA MET A 101 -11.23 -12.95 -4.20
C MET A 101 -10.95 -13.13 -5.69
N GLU A 102 -11.95 -13.52 -6.47
CA GLU A 102 -11.88 -13.42 -7.92
C GLU A 102 -11.56 -11.96 -8.28
N GLU A 103 -10.40 -11.82 -8.92
CA GLU A 103 -9.85 -10.60 -9.45
C GLU A 103 -10.84 -10.03 -10.47
N ILE A 104 -11.55 -8.96 -10.10
CA ILE A 104 -12.34 -8.17 -11.07
C ILE A 104 -11.33 -7.50 -12.00
N GLN A 105 -10.96 -8.17 -13.08
CA GLN A 105 -10.11 -7.59 -14.11
C GLN A 105 -10.87 -6.46 -14.83
N PRO A 106 -10.29 -5.27 -14.98
CA PRO A 106 -10.86 -4.26 -15.85
C PRO A 106 -10.72 -4.74 -17.30
N LYS A 107 -11.86 -4.91 -17.99
CA LYS A 107 -11.93 -5.22 -19.43
C LYS A 107 -11.11 -4.20 -20.23
N ALA A 108 -9.95 -4.61 -20.72
CA ALA A 108 -9.15 -3.83 -21.65
C ALA A 108 -9.92 -3.68 -22.98
N LYS A 109 -10.22 -2.44 -23.37
CA LYS A 109 -10.75 -2.13 -24.71
C LYS A 109 -9.70 -2.51 -25.75
N SER A 110 -10.11 -3.37 -26.67
CA SER A 110 -9.39 -3.87 -27.83
C SER A 110 -8.74 -2.73 -28.65
N GLN A 111 -7.42 -2.75 -28.78
CA GLN A 111 -6.71 -2.01 -29.82
C GLN A 111 -6.92 -2.74 -31.15
N GLN A 112 -7.78 -2.18 -32.01
CA GLN A 112 -7.84 -2.58 -33.41
C GLN A 112 -6.50 -2.26 -34.08
N ARG A 113 -5.78 -3.32 -34.44
CA ARG A 113 -4.67 -3.27 -35.39
C ARG A 113 -5.23 -2.81 -36.74
N ARG A 114 -4.84 -1.62 -37.20
CA ARG A 114 -4.87 -1.30 -38.63
C ARG A 114 -3.43 -1.18 -39.11
N SER A 115 -2.96 -2.28 -39.69
CA SER A 115 -1.87 -2.28 -40.65
C SER A 115 -2.33 -1.56 -41.91
N SER A 116 -1.61 -0.52 -42.35
CA SER A 116 -1.65 -0.08 -43.74
C SER A 116 -0.24 0.01 -44.28
N ARG A 117 -0.04 -0.69 -45.38
CA ARG A 117 1.19 -0.82 -46.18
C ARG A 117 1.51 0.51 -46.87
N ASN A 118 2.83 0.71 -47.05
CA ASN A 118 3.60 1.60 -47.94
C ASN A 118 2.85 2.36 -49.04
N HIS A 119 3.36 3.54 -49.41
CA HIS A 119 3.79 3.91 -50.79
C HIS A 119 4.64 5.21 -50.77
N GLY A 120 5.75 5.25 -51.52
CA GLY A 120 6.19 6.47 -52.23
C GLY A 120 7.30 7.36 -51.64
N ASN A 121 8.56 6.97 -51.87
CA ASN A 121 9.56 7.70 -52.68
C ASN A 121 9.68 9.25 -52.59
N LYS A 122 10.85 9.76 -52.15
CA LYS A 122 11.65 10.91 -52.67
C LYS A 122 12.81 11.21 -51.68
N LYS A 123 14.08 10.88 -51.93
CA LYS A 123 15.10 11.45 -52.85
C LYS A 123 15.63 12.86 -52.46
N TYR A 124 16.92 12.87 -52.05
CA TYR A 124 17.97 13.93 -52.00
C TYR A 124 17.75 15.12 -51.03
N CYS A 125 18.73 15.83 -50.46
CA CYS A 125 20.15 16.07 -50.77
C CYS A 125 20.97 16.31 -49.47
N THR A 126 22.26 16.01 -49.54
CA THR A 126 23.32 16.57 -48.71
C THR A 126 23.61 18.02 -49.09
N SER A 127 23.87 18.89 -48.11
CA SER A 127 24.64 20.11 -48.30
C SER A 127 25.54 20.32 -47.09
N THR A 128 26.83 20.46 -47.42
CA THR A 128 27.99 21.01 -46.69
C THR A 128 27.70 21.88 -45.47
#